data_AF-A0A0F0KFA5-F1
#
_entry.id   AF-A0A0F0KFA5-F1
#
_cell.length_a   1.000
_cell.length_b   1.000
_cell.length_c   1.000
_cell.angle_alpha   90.00
_cell.angle_beta   90.00
_cell.angle_gamma   90.00
#
_symmetry.space_group_name_H-M   'P 1'
#
loop_
_entity.id
_entity.type
_entity.pdbx_description
1 polymer ?
#
loop_
_entity_poly.entity_id
_entity_poly.type
_entity_poly.pdbx_seq_one_letter_code
_entity_poly.pdbx_strand_id
1 'polypeptide(L)'
;MAKKTAARRDAEVAIDAAARAAKDAKKLIKNLPAKSAKKLKPLVEDAKDASKVSKKKVADQPKKVAKSAVAATERLQKASAKLHAAAEAKTAPANKSEKTKAPEKKKSAKKTAPASASVESAAAASAPAPSAPQTPAENPAAHDLTARTVVELRALARAQGRTGYSRLTKAALLDLLAR
;
A
#
# COMPACT_ATOMS: atom_id res chain seq x y z
N MET A 1 20.12 -26.33 3.78
CA MET A 1 19.50 -25.20 3.03
C MET A 1 19.88 -23.88 3.67
N ALA A 2 20.77 -23.08 3.06
CA ALA A 2 21.09 -21.76 3.57
C ALA A 2 19.85 -20.85 3.45
N LYS A 3 19.35 -20.35 4.58
CA LYS A 3 18.20 -19.44 4.61
C LYS A 3 18.59 -18.16 3.87
N LYS A 4 17.74 -17.67 2.95
CA LYS A 4 17.92 -16.32 2.40
C LYS A 4 18.01 -15.32 3.55
N THR A 5 19.00 -14.44 3.51
CA THR A 5 19.14 -13.35 4.48
C THR A 5 18.00 -12.35 4.30
N ALA A 6 17.63 -11.62 5.36
CA ALA A 6 16.60 -10.57 5.29
C ALA A 6 16.92 -9.57 4.18
N ALA A 7 18.17 -9.08 4.12
CA ALA A 7 18.63 -8.16 3.10
C ALA A 7 18.43 -8.68 1.66
N ARG A 8 18.60 -9.99 1.43
CA ARG A 8 18.37 -10.58 0.11
C ARG A 8 16.88 -10.61 -0.24
N ARG A 9 16.00 -10.88 0.73
CA ARG A 9 14.56 -10.76 0.53
C ARG A 9 14.16 -9.32 0.25
N ASP A 10 14.69 -8.36 1.00
CA ASP A 10 14.39 -6.93 0.79
C ASP A 10 14.83 -6.45 -0.59
N ALA A 11 15.99 -6.92 -1.07
CA ALA A 11 16.45 -6.65 -2.42
C ALA A 11 15.51 -7.23 -3.49
N GLU A 12 15.04 -8.47 -3.32
CA GLU A 12 14.07 -9.11 -4.21
C GLU A 12 12.74 -8.34 -4.23
N VAL A 13 12.23 -7.94 -3.05
CA VAL A 13 11.02 -7.12 -2.93
C VAL A 13 11.18 -5.76 -3.62
N ALA A 14 12.33 -5.10 -3.44
CA ALA A 14 12.61 -3.81 -4.07
C ALA A 14 12.69 -3.92 -5.61
N ILE A 15 13.30 -5.00 -6.13
CA ILE A 15 13.35 -5.31 -7.55
C ILE A 15 11.93 -5.51 -8.11
N ASP A 16 11.10 -6.29 -7.42
CA ASP A 16 9.72 -6.54 -7.82
C ASP A 16 8.88 -5.26 -7.79
N ALA A 17 9.08 -4.42 -6.77
CA ALA A 17 8.43 -3.11 -6.67
C ALA A 17 8.84 -2.19 -7.84
N ALA A 18 10.13 -2.17 -8.20
CA ALA A 18 10.62 -1.43 -9.36
C ALA A 18 10.01 -1.94 -10.67
N ALA A 19 9.92 -3.26 -10.84
CA ALA A 19 9.30 -3.87 -12.02
C ALA A 19 7.80 -3.52 -12.14
N ARG A 20 7.06 -3.53 -11.03
CA ARG A 20 5.64 -3.12 -11.00
C ARG A 20 5.49 -1.64 -11.32
N ALA A 21 6.23 -0.78 -10.62
CA ALA A 21 6.19 0.66 -10.84
C ALA A 21 6.53 1.04 -12.30
N ALA A 22 7.52 0.37 -12.91
CA ALA A 22 7.85 0.58 -14.32
C ALA A 22 6.71 0.16 -15.27
N LYS A 23 6.00 -0.93 -14.99
CA LYS A 23 4.84 -1.36 -15.78
C LYS A 23 3.68 -0.38 -15.64
N ASP A 24 3.39 0.08 -14.42
CA ASP A 24 2.30 1.02 -14.16
C ASP A 24 2.59 2.38 -14.80
N ALA A 25 3.83 2.88 -14.67
CA ALA A 25 4.23 4.10 -15.36
C ALA A 25 4.26 3.94 -16.89
N LYS A 26 4.61 2.77 -17.44
CA LYS A 26 4.47 2.51 -18.88
C LYS A 26 3.01 2.59 -19.34
N LYS A 27 2.06 2.12 -18.53
CA LYS A 27 0.62 2.27 -18.82
C LYS A 27 0.20 3.74 -18.72
N LEU A 28 0.64 4.46 -17.67
CA LEU A 28 0.36 5.88 -17.53
C LEU A 28 0.88 6.70 -18.72
N ILE A 29 2.09 6.42 -19.22
CA ILE A 29 2.67 7.09 -20.39
C ILE A 29 1.76 6.97 -21.62
N LYS A 30 1.03 5.86 -21.79
CA LYS A 30 0.11 5.68 -22.93
C LYS A 30 -1.10 6.59 -22.86
N ASN A 31 -1.53 6.99 -21.66
CA ASN A 31 -2.74 7.79 -21.43
C ASN A 31 -2.41 9.26 -21.08
N LEU A 32 -1.13 9.61 -20.93
CA LEU A 32 -0.66 10.96 -20.61
C LEU A 32 -0.34 11.78 -21.87
N PRO A 33 -0.46 13.11 -21.83
CA PRO A 33 -0.09 13.97 -22.94
C PRO A 33 1.40 13.84 -23.29
N ALA A 34 1.74 14.01 -24.57
CA ALA A 34 3.08 13.74 -25.11
C ALA A 34 4.22 14.43 -24.35
N LYS A 35 4.00 15.63 -23.79
CA LYS A 35 4.99 16.37 -22.99
C LYS A 35 5.29 15.69 -21.65
N SER A 36 4.28 15.13 -20.99
CA SER A 36 4.42 14.39 -19.72
C SER A 36 5.00 13.00 -19.95
N ALA A 37 4.55 12.32 -21.01
CA ALA A 37 5.09 11.05 -21.47
C ALA A 37 6.61 11.12 -21.71
N LYS A 38 7.11 12.16 -22.42
CA LYS A 38 8.54 12.36 -22.68
C LYS A 38 9.39 12.45 -21.40
N LYS A 39 8.84 13.03 -20.32
CA LYS A 39 9.55 13.16 -19.03
C LYS A 39 9.56 11.87 -18.22
N LEU A 40 8.54 11.04 -18.34
CA LEU A 40 8.42 9.77 -17.62
C LEU A 40 9.21 8.63 -18.26
N LYS A 41 9.35 8.61 -19.59
CA LYS A 41 10.10 7.56 -20.33
C LYS A 41 11.48 7.23 -19.74
N PRO A 42 12.41 8.19 -19.52
CA PRO A 42 13.74 7.86 -19.00
C PRO A 42 13.69 7.27 -17.58
N LEU A 43 12.75 7.72 -16.74
CA LEU A 43 12.58 7.20 -15.38
C LEU A 43 11.98 5.79 -15.38
N VAL A 44 11.13 5.48 -16.36
CA VAL A 44 10.61 4.12 -16.57
C VAL A 44 11.72 3.17 -16.98
N GLU A 45 12.62 3.58 -17.87
CA GLU A 45 13.76 2.74 -18.25
C GLU A 45 14.73 2.54 -17.07
N ASP A 46 15.05 3.58 -16.30
CA ASP A 46 15.87 3.46 -15.08
C ASP A 46 15.27 2.45 -14.07
N ALA A 47 13.95 2.50 -13.84
CA ALA A 47 13.27 1.54 -12.99
C ALA A 47 13.27 0.11 -13.56
N LYS A 48 13.19 -0.05 -14.89
CA LYS A 48 13.32 -1.37 -15.53
C LYS A 48 14.73 -1.92 -15.37
N ASP A 49 15.76 -1.11 -15.58
CA ASP A 49 17.14 -1.57 -15.48
C ASP A 49 17.50 -1.93 -14.04
N ALA A 50 16.99 -1.17 -13.06
CA ALA A 50 17.08 -1.53 -11.65
C ALA A 50 16.41 -2.88 -11.32
N SER A 51 15.38 -3.29 -12.09
CA SER A 51 14.71 -4.58 -11.91
C SER A 51 15.40 -5.76 -12.59
N LYS A 52 16.29 -5.51 -13.57
CA LYS A 52 16.99 -6.57 -14.35
C LYS A 52 18.34 -7.00 -13.77
N VAL A 53 18.58 -6.70 -12.50
CA VAL A 53 19.82 -7.06 -11.80
C VAL A 53 20.00 -8.58 -11.70
N SER A 54 21.24 -9.04 -11.88
CA SER A 54 21.55 -10.47 -11.87
C SER A 54 21.42 -11.08 -10.46
N LYS A 55 21.03 -12.36 -10.39
CA LYS A 55 20.92 -13.13 -9.13
C LYS A 55 22.23 -13.10 -8.32
N LYS A 56 23.37 -13.03 -9.00
CA LYS A 56 24.71 -12.90 -8.39
C LYS A 56 24.85 -11.55 -7.68
N LYS A 57 24.51 -10.44 -8.34
CA LYS A 57 24.56 -9.10 -7.73
C LYS A 57 23.62 -8.95 -6.53
N VAL A 58 22.46 -9.63 -6.58
CA VAL A 58 21.51 -9.70 -5.45
C VAL A 58 22.06 -10.50 -4.27
N ALA A 59 22.86 -11.53 -4.53
CA ALA A 59 23.52 -12.31 -3.48
C ALA A 59 24.72 -11.57 -2.88
N ASP A 60 25.55 -10.96 -3.71
CA ASP A 60 26.80 -10.32 -3.30
C ASP A 60 26.57 -8.95 -2.64
N GLN A 61 25.63 -8.15 -3.18
CA GLN A 61 25.38 -6.78 -2.72
C GLN A 61 23.88 -6.45 -2.56
N PRO A 62 23.16 -7.21 -1.71
CA PRO A 62 21.70 -7.05 -1.55
C PRO A 62 21.32 -5.63 -1.14
N LYS A 63 22.06 -5.02 -0.19
CA LYS A 63 21.78 -3.66 0.29
C LYS A 63 21.90 -2.59 -0.81
N LYS A 64 22.89 -2.73 -1.70
CA LYS A 64 23.07 -1.75 -2.79
C LYS A 64 21.98 -1.90 -3.84
N VAL A 65 21.60 -3.14 -4.16
CA VAL A 65 20.51 -3.43 -5.09
C VAL A 65 19.18 -2.91 -4.56
N ALA A 66 18.87 -3.16 -3.28
CA ALA A 66 17.67 -2.63 -2.64
C ALA A 66 17.65 -1.09 -2.71
N LYS A 67 18.76 -0.45 -2.32
CA LYS A 67 18.86 1.02 -2.34
C LYS A 67 18.72 1.61 -3.75
N SER A 68 19.31 0.98 -4.77
CA SER A 68 19.16 1.45 -6.16
C SER A 68 17.74 1.29 -6.67
N ALA A 69 17.11 0.15 -6.41
CA ALA A 69 15.74 -0.12 -6.84
C ALA A 69 14.75 0.82 -6.14
N VAL A 70 14.88 1.04 -4.84
CA VAL A 70 14.08 2.01 -4.08
C VAL A 70 14.28 3.42 -4.62
N ALA A 71 15.54 3.85 -4.83
CA ALA A 71 15.80 5.19 -5.38
C ALA A 71 15.20 5.39 -6.78
N ALA A 72 15.23 4.37 -7.64
CA ALA A 72 14.59 4.43 -8.95
C ALA A 72 13.06 4.55 -8.83
N THR A 73 12.44 3.77 -7.93
CA THR A 73 11.00 3.87 -7.67
C THR A 73 10.59 5.22 -7.09
N GLU A 74 11.37 5.79 -6.16
CA GLU A 74 11.10 7.10 -5.57
C GLU A 74 11.17 8.22 -6.62
N ARG A 75 12.18 8.19 -7.50
CA ARG A 75 12.29 9.17 -8.59
C ARG A 75 11.10 9.09 -9.54
N LEU A 76 10.70 7.87 -9.90
CA LEU A 76 9.56 7.61 -10.76
C LEU A 76 8.25 8.07 -10.12
N GLN A 77 8.02 7.73 -8.84
CA GLN A 77 6.85 8.15 -8.07
C GLN A 77 6.80 9.67 -7.88
N LYS A 78 7.93 10.31 -7.58
CA LYS A 78 7.98 11.77 -7.44
C LYS A 78 7.70 12.47 -8.77
N ALA A 79 8.19 11.93 -9.88
CA ALA A 79 7.92 12.48 -11.20
C ALA A 79 6.47 12.25 -11.62
N SER A 80 5.90 11.07 -11.39
CA SER A 80 4.48 10.81 -11.67
C SER A 80 3.59 11.72 -10.81
N ALA A 81 3.84 11.82 -9.50
CA ALA A 81 3.11 12.71 -8.60
C ALA A 81 3.18 14.17 -9.05
N LYS A 82 4.37 14.67 -9.43
CA LYS A 82 4.52 16.04 -9.95
C LYS A 82 3.75 16.26 -11.26
N LEU A 83 3.63 15.24 -12.10
CA LEU A 83 2.88 15.33 -13.35
C LEU A 83 1.36 15.23 -13.13
N HIS A 84 0.90 14.45 -12.14
CA HIS A 84 -0.50 14.44 -11.71
C HIS A 84 -0.88 15.78 -11.07
N ALA A 85 -0.09 16.30 -10.14
CA ALA A 85 -0.31 17.62 -9.55
C ALA A 85 -0.28 18.75 -10.60
N ALA A 86 0.61 18.66 -11.59
CA ALA A 86 0.64 19.62 -12.70
C ALA A 86 -0.51 19.44 -13.70
N ALA A 87 -1.16 18.27 -13.74
CA ALA A 87 -2.36 18.06 -14.53
C ALA A 87 -3.59 18.63 -13.83
N GLU A 88 -3.72 18.43 -12.50
CA GLU A 88 -4.78 19.02 -11.69
C GLU A 88 -4.64 20.54 -11.54
N ALA A 89 -3.43 21.07 -11.43
CA ALA A 89 -3.18 22.51 -11.42
C ALA A 89 -3.44 23.18 -12.78
N LYS A 90 -3.57 22.40 -13.87
CA LYS A 90 -3.94 22.91 -15.20
C LYS A 90 -5.44 22.90 -15.46
N THR A 91 -6.23 22.26 -14.60
CA THR A 91 -7.70 22.40 -14.57
C THR A 91 -8.16 23.53 -13.65
N ALA A 92 -7.25 24.14 -12.88
CA ALA A 92 -7.46 25.43 -12.24
C ALA A 92 -6.85 26.54 -13.11
N PRO A 93 -7.51 27.70 -13.29
CA PRO A 93 -6.99 28.77 -14.14
C PRO A 93 -5.67 29.31 -13.61
N ALA A 94 -4.79 29.62 -14.56
CA ALA A 94 -3.38 29.94 -14.40
C ALA A 94 -3.06 30.96 -13.29
N ASN A 95 -2.02 30.69 -12.51
CA ASN A 95 -1.04 31.72 -12.19
C ASN A 95 0.38 31.17 -12.09
N LYS A 96 1.30 31.97 -12.66
CA LYS A 96 2.73 31.73 -12.86
C LYS A 96 3.52 31.62 -11.55
N SER A 97 4.77 31.15 -11.73
CA SER A 97 5.97 31.22 -10.86
C SER A 97 6.32 29.87 -10.19
N GLU A 98 7.27 29.09 -10.72
CA GLU A 98 8.73 29.29 -10.78
C GLU A 98 9.37 29.17 -9.37
N LYS A 99 9.84 27.96 -9.03
CA LYS A 99 11.27 27.64 -8.81
C LYS A 99 11.83 28.27 -7.51
N THR A 100 12.14 27.43 -6.51
CA THR A 100 13.50 27.29 -5.93
C THR A 100 13.52 26.43 -4.66
N LYS A 101 14.54 25.56 -4.59
CA LYS A 101 15.36 25.14 -3.43
C LYS A 101 14.71 24.89 -2.04
N ALA A 102 14.74 23.62 -1.63
CA ALA A 102 15.24 23.23 -0.29
C ALA A 102 16.78 23.47 -0.24
N PRO A 103 17.49 23.52 0.92
CA PRO A 103 17.24 22.86 2.22
C PRO A 103 17.49 23.79 3.45
N GLU A 104 17.17 23.43 4.70
CA GLU A 104 18.06 22.80 5.69
C GLU A 104 17.31 22.77 7.05
N LYS A 105 17.18 21.61 7.70
CA LYS A 105 17.92 21.13 8.89
C LYS A 105 17.43 21.63 10.27
N LYS A 106 17.36 20.60 11.16
CA LYS A 106 17.48 20.55 12.63
C LYS A 106 16.20 20.75 13.45
N LYS A 107 16.00 20.14 14.62
CA LYS A 107 16.56 18.95 15.34
C LYS A 107 16.01 19.07 16.77
N SER A 108 15.20 18.12 17.25
CA SER A 108 15.00 17.77 18.69
C SER A 108 13.77 16.84 18.80
N ALA A 109 13.86 15.54 19.16
CA ALA A 109 14.13 14.98 20.50
C ALA A 109 13.13 15.55 21.54
N LYS A 110 12.43 14.81 22.40
CA LYS A 110 12.62 13.49 23.03
C LYS A 110 11.34 13.17 23.86
N LYS A 111 11.05 11.87 24.03
CA LYS A 111 10.29 11.16 25.11
C LYS A 111 9.29 11.97 25.97
N THR A 112 8.09 11.40 26.16
CA THR A 112 7.69 10.63 27.38
C THR A 112 6.27 10.07 27.24
N ALA A 113 6.12 8.77 27.48
CA ALA A 113 4.89 8.17 28.02
C ALA A 113 4.86 8.44 29.54
N PRO A 114 3.70 8.42 30.23
CA PRO A 114 3.13 7.13 30.63
C PRO A 114 1.58 7.07 30.62
N ALA A 115 1.11 5.85 30.89
CA ALA A 115 -0.27 5.39 30.99
C ALA A 115 -1.12 6.08 32.07
N SER A 116 -2.43 6.07 31.87
CA SER A 116 -3.43 5.87 32.94
C SER A 116 -4.75 5.36 32.32
N ALA A 117 -5.40 4.50 33.10
CA ALA A 117 -6.56 3.69 32.76
C ALA A 117 -7.87 4.28 33.33
N SER A 118 -8.99 3.63 32.96
CA SER A 118 -10.38 3.78 33.49
C SER A 118 -11.11 5.05 33.00
N VAL A 119 -12.42 5.05 32.69
CA VAL A 119 -13.57 4.28 33.22
C VAL A 119 -14.77 4.35 32.23
N GLU A 120 -15.73 3.42 32.40
CA GLU A 120 -17.21 3.52 32.23
C GLU A 120 -17.84 4.13 30.95
N SER A 121 -18.62 3.41 30.12
CA SER A 121 -19.98 2.81 30.27
C SER A 121 -21.17 3.78 30.08
N ALA A 122 -22.25 3.23 29.49
CA ALA A 122 -23.60 3.79 29.19
C ALA A 122 -23.72 4.69 27.93
N ALA A 123 -24.41 4.33 26.84
CA ALA A 123 -25.79 3.88 26.58
C ALA A 123 -26.74 5.02 26.13
N ALA A 124 -27.71 4.65 25.27
CA ALA A 124 -28.84 5.41 24.68
C ALA A 124 -28.62 5.89 23.22
N ALA A 125 -29.09 5.18 22.20
CA ALA A 125 -30.48 5.04 21.72
C ALA A 125 -30.98 6.24 20.91
N SER A 126 -31.16 6.04 19.59
CA SER A 126 -32.21 6.66 18.77
C SER A 126 -32.29 5.99 17.39
N ALA A 127 -33.42 5.31 17.15
CA ALA A 127 -33.91 4.93 15.81
C ALA A 127 -34.77 6.09 15.25
N PRO A 128 -35.09 6.13 13.94
CA PRO A 128 -36.16 5.27 13.40
C PRO A 128 -35.89 4.67 11.99
N ALA A 129 -36.69 3.64 11.68
CA ALA A 129 -36.84 2.91 10.40
C ALA A 129 -37.51 3.80 9.30
N PRO A 130 -37.80 3.37 8.04
CA PRO A 130 -37.95 1.98 7.54
C PRO A 130 -37.50 1.68 6.08
N SER A 131 -37.35 0.39 5.75
CA SER A 131 -37.96 -0.29 4.57
C SER A 131 -37.40 -1.72 4.39
N ALA A 132 -38.31 -2.68 4.31
CA ALA A 132 -38.08 -4.12 4.09
C ALA A 132 -37.72 -4.42 2.60
N PRO A 133 -37.26 -5.64 2.19
CA PRO A 133 -38.02 -6.90 2.34
C PRO A 133 -37.22 -8.21 2.62
N GLN A 134 -37.84 -9.07 3.45
CA GLN A 134 -37.93 -10.55 3.40
C GLN A 134 -36.70 -11.50 3.55
N THR A 135 -36.88 -12.45 4.49
CA THR A 135 -36.30 -13.83 4.64
C THR A 135 -34.84 -14.04 5.08
N PRO A 136 -34.49 -15.20 5.70
CA PRO A 136 -35.08 -15.95 6.82
C PRO A 136 -34.34 -15.64 8.14
N ALA A 137 -34.90 -16.09 9.26
CA ALA A 137 -34.28 -15.95 10.58
C ALA A 137 -32.97 -16.75 10.68
N GLU A 138 -31.86 -16.10 10.32
CA GLU A 138 -30.52 -16.59 10.58
C GLU A 138 -29.77 -15.49 11.34
N ASN A 139 -28.98 -15.92 12.31
CA ASN A 139 -28.25 -15.09 13.28
C ASN A 139 -27.68 -13.80 12.61
N PRO A 140 -28.00 -12.57 13.09
CA PRO A 140 -27.52 -11.33 12.44
C PRO A 140 -26.00 -11.30 12.30
N ALA A 141 -25.29 -11.93 13.24
CA ALA A 141 -23.85 -12.10 13.19
C ALA A 141 -23.36 -12.93 11.98
N ALA A 142 -24.13 -13.90 11.48
CA ALA A 142 -23.77 -14.70 10.31
C ALA A 142 -23.87 -13.88 9.01
N HIS A 143 -24.92 -13.06 8.89
CA HIS A 143 -25.07 -12.12 7.78
C HIS A 143 -23.92 -11.10 7.75
N ASP A 144 -23.53 -10.58 8.92
CA ASP A 144 -22.39 -9.66 9.05
C ASP A 144 -21.06 -10.31 8.61
N LEU A 145 -20.85 -11.59 8.88
CA LEU A 145 -19.67 -12.32 8.45
C LEU A 145 -19.67 -12.56 6.92
N THR A 146 -20.81 -12.95 6.34
CA THR A 146 -20.90 -13.21 4.89
C THR A 146 -20.66 -11.96 4.03
N ALA A 147 -21.09 -10.79 4.51
CA ALA A 147 -20.86 -9.50 3.86
C ALA A 147 -19.38 -9.08 3.83
N ARG A 148 -18.56 -9.60 4.75
CA ARG A 148 -17.14 -9.25 4.84
C ARG A 148 -16.30 -9.86 3.72
N THR A 149 -15.23 -9.16 3.38
CA THR A 149 -14.24 -9.64 2.42
C THR A 149 -13.34 -10.73 3.03
N VAL A 150 -12.69 -11.55 2.20
CA VAL A 150 -11.75 -12.59 2.67
C VAL A 150 -10.62 -11.99 3.53
N VAL A 151 -10.20 -10.76 3.25
CA VAL A 151 -9.15 -10.07 4.02
C VAL A 151 -9.65 -9.74 5.42
N GLU A 152 -10.86 -9.20 5.54
CA GLU A 152 -11.50 -8.89 6.83
C GLU A 152 -11.75 -10.15 7.66
N LEU A 153 -12.21 -11.24 7.03
CA LEU A 153 -12.41 -12.52 7.71
C LEU A 153 -11.09 -13.08 8.27
N ARG A 154 -9.98 -12.97 7.53
CA ARG A 154 -8.64 -13.36 8.02
C ARG A 154 -8.15 -12.46 9.15
N ALA A 155 -8.46 -11.17 9.10
CA ALA A 155 -8.13 -10.24 10.17
C ALA A 155 -8.89 -10.56 11.46
N LEU A 156 -10.19 -10.89 11.34
CA LEU A 156 -11.00 -11.37 12.47
C LEU A 156 -10.46 -12.69 13.04
N ALA A 157 -10.14 -13.66 12.18
CA ALA A 157 -9.56 -14.93 12.62
C ALA A 157 -8.24 -14.72 13.37
N ARG A 158 -7.40 -13.77 12.95
CA ARG A 158 -6.19 -13.36 13.68
C ARG A 158 -6.51 -12.71 15.01
N ALA A 159 -7.50 -11.82 15.06
CA ALA A 159 -7.92 -11.14 16.29
C ALA A 159 -8.48 -12.12 17.33
N GLN A 160 -9.15 -13.19 16.89
CA GLN A 160 -9.61 -14.30 17.73
C GLN A 160 -8.50 -15.32 18.06
N GLY A 161 -7.26 -15.10 17.62
CA GLY A 161 -6.13 -16.01 17.89
C GLY A 161 -6.22 -17.36 17.17
N ARG A 162 -7.11 -17.51 16.19
CA ARG A 162 -7.22 -18.74 15.38
C ARG A 162 -5.97 -18.86 14.50
N THR A 163 -5.49 -20.08 14.24
CA THR A 163 -4.35 -20.34 13.35
C THR A 163 -4.79 -21.14 12.13
N GLY A 164 -3.94 -21.26 11.10
CA GLY A 164 -4.27 -22.04 9.89
C GLY A 164 -5.24 -21.39 8.89
N TYR A 165 -5.82 -20.23 9.20
CA TYR A 165 -6.81 -19.53 8.37
C TYR A 165 -6.26 -19.01 7.01
N SER A 166 -4.94 -18.90 6.85
CA SER A 166 -4.31 -18.32 5.65
C SER A 166 -4.60 -19.07 4.35
N ARG A 167 -4.84 -20.38 4.44
CA ARG A 167 -5.10 -21.25 3.29
C ARG A 167 -6.59 -21.55 3.07
N LEU A 168 -7.45 -21.05 3.97
CA LEU A 168 -8.89 -21.31 3.90
C LEU A 168 -9.55 -20.46 2.81
N THR A 169 -10.56 -21.06 2.18
CA THR A 169 -11.49 -20.38 1.27
C THR A 169 -12.45 -19.49 2.06
N LYS A 170 -13.21 -18.59 1.39
CA LYS A 170 -14.16 -17.70 2.07
C LYS A 170 -15.17 -18.50 2.91
N ALA A 171 -15.74 -19.57 2.36
CA ALA A 171 -16.68 -20.43 3.07
C ALA A 171 -16.06 -21.05 4.32
N ALA A 172 -14.89 -21.68 4.19
CA ALA A 172 -14.21 -22.29 5.34
C ALA A 172 -13.78 -21.29 6.42
N LEU A 173 -13.57 -20.01 6.06
CA LEU A 173 -13.34 -18.93 7.03
C LEU A 173 -14.62 -18.55 7.80
N LEU A 174 -15.77 -18.54 7.13
CA LEU A 174 -17.06 -18.27 7.76
C LEU A 174 -17.40 -19.38 8.76
N ASP A 175 -17.23 -20.65 8.37
CA ASP A 175 -17.47 -21.80 9.24
C ASP A 175 -16.56 -21.80 10.48
N LEU A 176 -15.30 -21.37 10.31
CA LEU A 176 -14.34 -21.27 11.41
C LEU A 176 -14.70 -20.16 12.40
N LEU A 177 -15.26 -19.05 11.91
CA LEU A 177 -15.65 -17.89 12.72
C LEU A 177 -17.05 -18.03 13.34
N ALA A 178 -17.89 -18.92 12.83
CA ALA A 178 -19.20 -19.24 13.37
C ALA A 178 -19.17 -20.26 14.53
N ARG A 179 -17.98 -20.78 14.87
CA ARG A 179 -17.72 -21.69 16.01
C ARG A 179 -17.17 -20.97 17.23
#